data_AF-A0A2D5E8Q1-F1
#
_entry.id   AF-A0A2D5E8Q1-F1
#
_cell.length_a   1.000
_cell.length_b   1.000
_cell.length_c   1.000
_cell.angle_alpha   90.00
_cell.angle_beta   90.00
_cell.angle_gamma   90.00
#
_symmetry.space_group_name_H-M   'P 1'
#
loop_
_entity.id
_entity.type
_entity.pdbx_description
1 polymer ?
#
loop_
_entity_poly.entity_id
_entity_poly.type
_entity_poly.pdbx_seq_one_letter_code
_entity_poly.pdbx_strand_id
1 'polypeptide(L)'
;MNQFGVPTLLAAVEVSAIITLPIFGVVGLIGVWYWRRLGRGLVLPIRRRIRRAGLLIAGMTASMALAALSFIDSEATPIAYLLAWMVVLLLVLSAVLVAMADVLVTIQIHQKSSERRMLRDARAIRRAMGAEEGRERE
;
A
#
# COMPACT_ATOMS: atom_id res chain seq x y z
N MET A 1 42.85 24.35 17.11
CA MET A 1 42.10 23.89 18.29
C MET A 1 40.74 23.41 17.83
N ASN A 2 40.51 22.11 18.04
CA ASN A 2 39.28 21.33 17.91
C ASN A 2 38.61 21.23 16.52
N GLN A 3 39.30 20.49 15.64
CA GLN A 3 38.66 19.59 14.68
C GLN A 3 37.91 18.49 15.43
N PHE A 4 36.69 18.74 15.89
CA PHE A 4 35.77 17.65 16.22
C PHE A 4 35.13 17.19 14.91
N GLY A 5 35.82 16.26 14.24
CA GLY A 5 35.20 15.37 13.30
C GLY A 5 34.19 14.52 14.06
N VAL A 6 32.97 15.03 14.21
CA VAL A 6 31.82 14.16 14.28
C VAL A 6 31.68 13.65 12.85
N PRO A 7 32.00 12.39 12.54
CA PRO A 7 31.59 11.84 11.27
C PRO A 7 30.09 12.03 11.24
N THR A 8 29.61 12.83 10.28
CA THR A 8 28.21 13.02 9.98
C THR A 8 27.57 11.64 9.87
N LEU A 9 26.93 11.20 10.96
CA LEU A 9 26.20 9.93 11.03
C LEU A 9 25.02 9.90 10.05
N LEU A 10 24.71 11.05 9.46
CA LEU A 10 23.84 11.22 8.32
C LEU A 10 24.73 11.27 7.07
N ALA A 11 24.90 10.13 6.39
CA ALA A 11 25.43 10.14 5.04
C ALA A 11 24.53 11.07 4.21
N ALA A 12 25.08 12.18 3.71
CA ALA A 12 24.37 13.06 2.79
C ALA A 12 24.16 12.28 1.49
N VAL A 13 22.94 11.78 1.29
CA VAL A 13 22.56 11.08 0.06
C VAL A 13 22.08 12.14 -0.93
N GLU A 14 23.02 12.90 -1.47
CA GLU A 14 22.74 13.83 -2.57
C GLU A 14 22.69 13.04 -3.87
N VAL A 15 21.48 12.80 -4.37
CA VAL A 15 21.30 12.17 -5.68
C VAL A 15 20.83 13.24 -6.65
N SER A 16 21.59 13.38 -7.73
CA SER A 16 21.30 14.32 -8.80
C SER A 16 19.84 14.21 -9.28
N ALA A 17 19.16 15.36 -9.32
CA ALA A 17 17.80 15.48 -9.85
C ALA A 17 17.66 14.90 -11.27
N ILE A 18 18.75 14.94 -12.06
CA ILE A 18 18.79 14.43 -13.43
C ILE A 18 18.55 12.91 -13.46
N ILE A 19 18.98 12.18 -12.43
CA ILE A 19 18.83 10.72 -12.33
C ILE A 19 17.49 10.37 -11.69
N THR A 20 17.09 11.10 -10.64
CA THR A 20 15.89 10.79 -9.87
C THR A 20 14.60 11.13 -10.64
N LEU A 21 14.55 12.28 -11.34
CA LEU A 21 13.36 12.71 -12.09
C LEU A 21 12.86 11.70 -13.14
N PRO A 22 13.69 11.13 -14.04
CA PRO A 22 13.21 10.15 -15.02
C PRO A 22 12.69 8.87 -14.36
N ILE A 23 13.34 8.39 -13.29
CA ILE A 23 12.89 7.21 -12.54
C ILE A 23 11.50 7.49 -11.94
N PHE A 24 11.33 8.64 -11.29
CA PHE A 24 10.03 9.05 -10.73
C PHE A 24 8.98 9.28 -11.81
N GLY A 25 9.36 9.77 -12.98
CA GLY A 25 8.48 9.89 -14.14
C GLY A 25 7.93 8.53 -14.58
N VAL A 26 8.79 7.52 -14.71
CA VAL A 26 8.38 6.15 -15.07
C VAL A 26 7.48 5.53 -13.99
N VAL A 27 7.87 5.64 -12.71
CA VAL A 27 7.06 5.13 -11.59
C VAL A 27 5.70 5.83 -11.53
N GLY A 28 5.66 7.15 -11.74
CA GLY A 28 4.43 7.94 -11.81
C GLY A 28 3.52 7.49 -12.96
N LEU A 29 4.07 7.25 -14.15
CA LEU A 29 3.32 6.73 -15.29
C LEU A 29 2.70 5.35 -15.00
N ILE A 30 3.46 4.44 -14.39
CA ILE A 30 2.97 3.13 -13.95
C ILE A 30 1.84 3.29 -12.94
N GLY A 31 1.98 4.20 -11.97
CA GLY A 31 0.96 4.52 -10.99
C GLY A 31 -0.33 5.02 -11.63
N VAL A 32 -0.25 5.98 -12.55
CA VAL A 32 -1.42 6.53 -13.29
C VAL A 32 -2.07 5.44 -14.15
N TRP A 33 -1.28 4.61 -14.82
CA TRP A 33 -1.78 3.48 -15.59
C TRP A 33 -2.57 2.50 -14.70
N TYR A 34 -2.00 2.12 -13.55
CA TYR A 34 -2.63 1.22 -12.60
C TYR A 34 -3.90 1.83 -11.97
N TRP A 35 -3.89 3.14 -11.68
CA TRP A 35 -5.08 3.87 -11.23
C TRP A 35 -6.23 3.80 -12.23
N ARG A 36 -5.92 4.03 -13.52
CA ARG A 36 -6.90 3.91 -14.61
C ARG A 36 -7.40 2.48 -14.75
N ARG A 37 -6.53 1.48 -14.60
CA ARG A 37 -6.90 0.06 -14.67
C ARG A 37 -7.83 -0.34 -13.53
N LEU A 38 -7.59 0.14 -12.32
CA LEU A 38 -8.44 -0.05 -11.13
C LEU A 38 -9.89 0.40 -11.32
N GLY A 39 -10.12 1.40 -12.18
CA GLY A 39 -11.46 1.88 -12.53
C GLY A 39 -12.31 0.91 -13.36
N ARG A 40 -11.69 -0.03 -14.07
CA ARG A 40 -12.35 -0.89 -15.07
C ARG A 40 -12.74 -2.28 -14.58
N GLY A 41 -12.26 -2.73 -13.43
CA GLY A 41 -12.52 -4.10 -12.92
C GLY A 41 -13.74 -4.21 -12.00
N LEU A 42 -14.42 -5.38 -12.02
CA LEU A 42 -15.52 -5.82 -11.13
C LEU A 42 -15.12 -5.99 -9.65
N VAL A 43 -14.20 -5.16 -9.15
CA VAL A 43 -13.70 -5.22 -7.78
C VAL A 43 -14.70 -4.48 -6.87
N LEU A 44 -15.02 -5.08 -5.72
CA LEU A 44 -15.88 -4.48 -4.69
C LEU A 44 -15.50 -3.00 -4.45
N PRO A 45 -16.48 -2.08 -4.39
CA PRO A 45 -16.21 -0.64 -4.31
C PRO A 45 -15.37 -0.24 -3.09
N ILE A 46 -15.47 -0.97 -1.98
CA ILE A 46 -14.67 -0.75 -0.77
C ILE A 46 -13.18 -1.00 -1.03
N ARG A 47 -12.81 -2.12 -1.65
CA ARG A 47 -11.42 -2.45 -2.02
C ARG A 47 -10.84 -1.42 -3.00
N ARG A 48 -11.66 -0.90 -3.91
CA ARG A 48 -11.24 0.14 -4.86
C ARG A 48 -10.85 1.43 -4.15
N ARG A 49 -11.61 1.85 -3.13
CA ARG A 49 -11.31 3.05 -2.33
C ARG A 49 -9.99 2.89 -1.56
N ILE A 50 -9.76 1.74 -0.91
CA ILE A 50 -8.53 1.46 -0.16
C ILE A 50 -7.31 1.48 -1.09
N ARG A 51 -7.37 0.80 -2.23
CA ARG A 51 -6.27 0.81 -3.22
C ARG A 51 -5.97 2.18 -3.79
N ARG A 52 -7.00 3.01 -4.00
CA ARG A 52 -6.84 4.40 -4.43
C ARG A 52 -6.20 5.25 -3.34
N ALA A 53 -6.67 5.16 -2.10
CA ALA A 53 -6.05 5.87 -0.98
C ALA A 53 -4.56 5.48 -0.84
N GLY A 54 -4.26 4.18 -0.91
CA GLY A 54 -2.88 3.68 -0.88
C GLY A 54 -2.02 4.22 -2.03
N LEU A 55 -2.57 4.31 -3.25
CA LEU A 55 -1.82 4.89 -4.38
C LEU A 55 -1.55 6.38 -4.21
N LEU A 56 -2.51 7.14 -3.71
CA LEU A 56 -2.35 8.58 -3.46
C LEU A 56 -1.28 8.82 -2.41
N ILE A 57 -1.33 8.06 -1.30
CA ILE A 57 -0.33 8.16 -0.25
C ILE A 57 1.04 7.78 -0.81
N ALA A 58 1.16 6.66 -1.51
CA ALA A 58 2.43 6.24 -2.12
C ALA A 58 2.98 7.31 -3.09
N GLY A 59 2.14 7.90 -3.94
CA GLY A 59 2.54 8.98 -4.83
C GLY A 59 2.97 10.25 -4.10
N MET A 60 2.33 10.59 -2.98
CA MET A 60 2.69 11.72 -2.13
C MET A 60 4.02 11.46 -1.40
N THR A 61 4.19 10.27 -0.82
CA THR A 61 5.45 9.82 -0.20
C THR A 61 6.59 9.89 -1.19
N ALA A 62 6.38 9.35 -2.39
CA ALA A 62 7.31 9.38 -3.49
C ALA A 62 7.73 10.83 -3.82
N SER A 63 6.75 11.71 -4.07
CA SER A 63 7.02 13.11 -4.43
C SER A 63 7.78 13.86 -3.33
N MET A 64 7.44 13.64 -2.06
CA MET A 64 8.16 14.26 -0.93
C MET A 64 9.56 13.69 -0.74
N ALA A 65 9.74 12.39 -0.92
CA ALA A 65 11.07 11.77 -0.85
C ALA A 65 11.98 12.32 -1.95
N LEU A 66 11.47 12.47 -3.17
CA LEU A 66 12.19 13.12 -4.27
C LEU A 66 12.55 14.58 -3.93
N ALA A 67 11.60 15.34 -3.38
CA ALA A 67 11.84 16.71 -2.96
C ALA A 67 12.96 16.79 -1.90
N ALA A 68 12.89 15.93 -0.88
CA ALA A 68 13.88 15.87 0.18
C ALA A 68 15.26 15.44 -0.31
N LEU A 69 15.35 14.50 -1.26
CA LEU A 69 16.62 14.00 -1.78
C LEU A 69 17.31 14.97 -2.76
N SER A 70 16.52 15.63 -3.61
CA SER A 70 17.07 16.34 -4.77
C SER A 70 17.08 17.87 -4.63
N PHE A 71 16.36 18.42 -3.64
CA PHE A 71 16.22 19.88 -3.49
C PHE A 71 16.54 20.42 -2.11
N ILE A 72 16.70 19.57 -1.08
CA ILE A 72 17.00 20.03 0.28
C ILE A 72 18.45 19.68 0.61
N ASP A 73 19.28 20.71 0.63
CA ASP A 73 20.69 20.61 1.02
C ASP A 73 20.79 20.43 2.55
N SER A 74 21.41 19.32 2.94
CA SER A 74 21.61 18.92 4.33
C SER A 74 22.65 19.77 5.07
N GLU A 75 23.62 20.33 4.34
CA GLU A 75 24.69 21.15 4.87
C GLU A 75 24.24 22.60 5.04
N ALA A 76 23.49 23.12 4.05
CA ALA A 76 22.97 24.49 4.11
C ALA A 76 21.80 24.64 5.09
N THR A 77 20.90 23.64 5.18
CA THR A 77 19.65 23.74 5.96
C THR A 77 19.29 22.46 6.74
N PRO A 78 20.05 22.11 7.80
CA PRO A 78 19.91 20.82 8.49
C PRO A 78 18.54 20.62 9.16
N ILE A 79 17.93 21.67 9.73
CA ILE A 79 16.60 21.58 10.34
C ILE A 79 15.53 21.29 9.29
N ALA A 80 15.59 21.96 8.12
CA ALA A 80 14.65 21.74 7.04
C ALA A 80 14.77 20.32 6.47
N TYR A 81 16.00 19.82 6.33
CA TYR A 81 16.29 18.44 5.93
C TYR A 81 15.67 17.41 6.88
N LEU A 82 15.87 17.58 8.20
CA LEU A 82 15.28 16.70 9.22
C LEU A 82 13.75 16.72 9.20
N LEU A 83 13.14 17.90 9.07
CA LEU A 83 11.67 18.04 8.98
C LEU A 83 11.12 17.37 7.73
N ALA A 84 11.79 17.50 6.59
CA ALA A 84 11.38 16.84 5.35
C ALA A 84 11.42 15.31 5.49
N TRP A 85 12.48 14.75 6.07
CA TRP A 85 12.57 13.32 6.32
C TRP A 85 11.55 12.83 7.35
N MET A 86 11.25 13.61 8.38
CA MET A 86 10.16 13.31 9.31
C MET A 86 8.81 13.20 8.60
N VAL A 87 8.51 14.12 7.68
CA VAL A 87 7.30 14.06 6.86
C VAL A 87 7.29 12.82 5.96
N VAL A 88 8.43 12.50 5.31
CA VAL A 88 8.56 11.28 4.50
C VAL A 88 8.31 10.03 5.33
N LEU A 89 8.89 9.93 6.53
CA LEU A 89 8.70 8.79 7.44
C LEU A 89 7.23 8.64 7.87
N LEU A 90 6.56 9.74 8.19
CA LEU A 90 5.13 9.73 8.53
C LEU A 90 4.26 9.28 7.35
N LEU A 91 4.61 9.70 6.14
CA LEU A 91 3.93 9.26 4.91
C LEU A 91 4.17 7.77 4.62
N VAL A 92 5.39 7.27 4.82
CA VAL A 92 5.71 5.83 4.73
C VAL A 92 4.91 5.04 5.76
N LEU A 93 4.88 5.48 7.03
CA LEU A 93 4.10 4.82 8.08
C LEU A 93 2.61 4.78 7.71
N SER A 94 2.07 5.89 7.19
CA SER A 94 0.69 5.96 6.72
C SER A 94 0.43 4.98 5.57
N ALA A 95 1.37 4.83 4.63
CA ALA A 95 1.28 3.86 3.55
C ALA A 95 1.25 2.42 4.07
N VAL A 96 2.09 2.09 5.06
CA VAL A 96 2.12 0.78 5.71
C VAL A 96 0.81 0.48 6.42
N LEU A 97 0.25 1.43 7.16
CA LEU A 97 -1.05 1.26 7.84
C LEU A 97 -2.18 0.99 6.84
N VAL A 98 -2.20 1.71 5.71
CA VAL A 98 -3.17 1.45 4.64
C VAL A 98 -2.97 0.09 3.99
N ALA A 99 -1.72 -0.34 3.80
CA ALA A 99 -1.42 -1.68 3.29
C ALA A 99 -1.89 -2.77 4.27
N MET A 100 -1.66 -2.60 5.57
CA MET A 100 -2.17 -3.51 6.61
C MET A 100 -3.70 -3.57 6.59
N ALA A 101 -4.37 -2.43 6.47
CA ALA A 101 -5.83 -2.39 6.34
C ALA A 101 -6.32 -3.16 5.10
N ASP A 102 -5.65 -3.06 3.96
CA ASP A 102 -5.99 -3.83 2.75
C ASP A 102 -5.82 -5.34 2.96
N VAL A 103 -4.78 -5.76 3.68
CA VAL A 103 -4.54 -7.18 4.04
C VAL A 103 -5.63 -7.68 4.98
N LEU A 104 -5.96 -6.93 6.04
CA LEU A 104 -7.02 -7.30 6.99
C LEU A 104 -8.38 -7.42 6.31
N VAL A 105 -8.74 -6.45 5.46
CA VAL A 105 -9.97 -6.51 4.65
C VAL A 105 -9.94 -7.70 3.70
N THR A 106 -8.78 -8.07 3.17
CA THR A 106 -8.63 -9.24 2.32
C THR A 106 -8.91 -10.54 3.07
N ILE A 107 -8.35 -10.67 4.28
CA ILE A 107 -8.56 -11.83 5.14
C ILE A 107 -10.03 -11.92 5.57
N GLN A 108 -10.65 -10.83 6.00
CA GLN A 108 -12.05 -10.81 6.43
C GLN A 108 -13.00 -11.25 5.30
N ILE A 109 -12.77 -10.76 4.07
CA ILE A 109 -13.58 -11.17 2.91
C ILE A 109 -13.40 -12.66 2.62
N HIS A 110 -12.17 -13.17 2.72
CA HIS A 110 -11.89 -14.58 2.50
C HIS A 110 -12.60 -15.46 3.54
N GLN A 111 -12.50 -15.13 4.83
CA GLN A 111 -13.19 -15.83 5.92
C GLN A 111 -14.71 -15.87 5.72
N LYS A 112 -15.33 -14.72 5.42
CA LYS A 112 -16.78 -14.64 5.14
C LYS A 112 -17.20 -15.47 3.93
N SER A 113 -16.33 -15.60 2.94
CA SER A 113 -16.59 -16.42 1.75
C SER A 113 -16.49 -17.93 2.05
N SER A 114 -15.54 -18.34 2.89
CA SER A 114 -15.36 -19.73 3.31
C SER A 114 -16.51 -20.19 4.20
N GLU A 115 -16.94 -19.35 5.15
CA GLU A 115 -18.09 -19.65 6.02
C GLU A 115 -19.38 -19.87 5.21
N ARG A 116 -19.64 -19.02 4.22
CA ARG A 116 -20.80 -19.16 3.33
C ARG A 116 -20.74 -20.42 2.45
N ARG A 117 -19.55 -20.85 2.04
CA ARG A 117 -19.35 -22.10 1.29
C ARG A 117 -19.64 -23.31 2.19
N MET A 118 -19.08 -23.34 3.39
CA MET A 118 -19.32 -24.40 4.36
C MET A 118 -20.82 -24.55 4.70
N LEU A 119 -21.53 -23.43 4.91
CA LEU A 119 -22.97 -23.46 5.16
C LEU A 119 -23.78 -23.95 3.95
N ARG A 120 -23.33 -23.68 2.72
CA ARG A 120 -23.97 -24.19 1.50
C ARG A 120 -23.76 -25.69 1.36
N ASP A 121 -22.54 -26.16 1.57
CA ASP A 121 -22.18 -27.57 1.44
C ASP A 121 -22.89 -28.41 2.51
N ALA A 122 -22.94 -27.92 3.77
CA ALA A 122 -23.71 -28.56 4.84
C ALA A 122 -25.21 -28.66 4.51
N ARG A 123 -25.80 -27.63 3.90
CA ARG A 123 -27.20 -27.66 3.45
C ARG A 123 -27.40 -28.62 2.28
N ALA A 124 -26.43 -28.73 1.37
CA ALA A 124 -26.50 -29.65 0.25
C ALA A 124 -26.46 -31.11 0.73
N ILE A 125 -25.54 -31.45 1.65
CA ILE A 125 -25.44 -32.78 2.26
C ILE A 125 -26.74 -33.14 2.99
N ARG A 126 -27.29 -32.21 3.77
CA ARG A 126 -28.54 -32.45 4.52
C ARG A 126 -29.75 -32.70 3.59
N ARG A 127 -29.79 -32.06 2.42
CA ARG A 127 -30.81 -32.32 1.39
C ARG A 127 -30.60 -33.66 0.70
N ALA A 128 -29.36 -34.06 0.44
CA ALA A 128 -29.03 -35.36 -0.15
C ALA A 128 -29.45 -36.51 0.77
N MET A 129 -29.08 -36.44 2.06
CA MET A 129 -29.48 -37.47 3.04
C MET A 129 -31.01 -37.57 3.21
N GLY A 130 -31.72 -36.44 3.27
CA GLY A 130 -33.18 -36.45 3.34
C GLY A 130 -33.87 -36.99 2.08
N ALA A 131 -33.22 -36.91 0.91
CA ALA A 131 -33.74 -37.48 -0.33
C ALA A 131 -33.50 -39.00 -0.42
N GLU A 132 -32.41 -39.50 0.18
CA GLU A 132 -32.14 -40.95 0.30
C GLU A 132 -33.10 -41.63 1.28
N GLU A 133 -33.32 -41.05 2.47
CA GLU A 133 -34.27 -41.58 3.46
C GLU A 133 -35.72 -41.63 2.94
N GLY A 134 -36.10 -40.72 2.04
CA GLY A 134 -37.41 -40.72 1.39
C GLY A 134 -37.58 -41.84 0.37
N ARG A 135 -36.49 -42.29 -0.28
CA ARG A 135 -36.50 -43.39 -1.26
C ARG A 135 -36.53 -44.78 -0.61
N GLU A 136 -35.99 -44.92 0.60
CA GLU A 136 -35.99 -46.20 1.31
C GLU A 136 -37.34 -46.54 1.97
N ARG A 137 -38.28 -45.59 2.01
CA ARG A 137 -39.61 -45.76 2.62
C ARG A 137 -40.74 -45.98 1.61
N GLU A 138 -40.45 -45.91 0.31
CA GLU A 138 -41.35 -46.28 -0.79
C GLU A 138 -41.07 -47.71 -1.26
#